data_AF-A0A835BVB6-F1
#
_entry.id   AF-A0A835BVB6-F1
#
_cell.length_a   1.000
_cell.length_b   1.000
_cell.length_c   1.000
_cell.angle_alpha   90.00
_cell.angle_beta   90.00
_cell.angle_gamma   90.00
#
_symmetry.space_group_name_H-M   'P 1'
#
loop_
_entity.id
_entity.type
_entity.pdbx_description
1 polymer ?
#
loop_
_entity_poly.entity_id
_entity_poly.type
_entity_poly.pdbx_seq_one_letter_code
_entity_poly.pdbx_strand_id
1 'polypeptide(L)'
;MRLPFSTSGRLEPERVARGLKAHPTTSSKHTTPSGSTPPEPATSPFREKKPPPPPMGRVIRAQRKGAAGSVFKSHTHHRKGPARFRSLDVGERSGYLRGVVTDIVHDPGRGAPLARVTFRHPYRYRQQKELFLAAEGMYTGQSVYCGRRANLSIGNVLPLGTLPEGTVVCNVESRVGDRGALARCSGDYAIVISHNTDNDTTRVKLPSGAKKLLQSNCRAMVGQIAGGGRTEKPLLKAGNAYHKYRVKRNCWPRVRGVAMNPVDHPHGGGNHQHIGHASTVRRDAPPGSKTGQVAARRTGRRRGQAAVAASKSMF
;
A
#
# COMPACT_ATOMS: atom_id res chain seq x y z
N MET A 1 24.20 -62.18 -2.39
CA MET A 1 24.13 -62.72 -1.00
C MET A 1 23.17 -61.84 -0.21
N ARG A 2 22.13 -62.41 0.41
CA ARG A 2 21.19 -61.86 1.44
C ARG A 2 20.59 -60.42 1.30
N LEU A 3 19.25 -60.36 1.30
CA LEU A 3 18.37 -59.23 1.73
C LEU A 3 18.27 -59.24 3.30
N PRO A 4 17.36 -58.52 4.05
CA PRO A 4 16.23 -57.63 3.68
C PRO A 4 15.93 -56.40 4.62
N PHE A 5 14.76 -55.74 4.43
CA PHE A 5 13.98 -54.83 5.34
C PHE A 5 14.44 -53.35 5.50
N SER A 6 13.59 -52.34 5.77
CA SER A 6 12.13 -52.29 6.10
C SER A 6 11.43 -50.95 5.71
N THR A 7 10.10 -51.02 5.54
CA THR A 7 8.98 -50.02 5.62
C THR A 7 9.26 -48.60 6.20
N SER A 8 8.51 -47.52 5.92
CA SER A 8 7.16 -47.28 5.33
C SER A 8 7.15 -45.91 4.58
N GLY A 9 6.08 -45.26 4.11
CA GLY A 9 4.61 -45.47 4.12
C GLY A 9 3.87 -44.24 3.52
N ARG A 10 2.56 -44.35 3.19
CA ARG A 10 1.67 -43.23 2.81
C ARG A 10 0.23 -43.53 3.27
N LEU A 11 -0.55 -42.50 3.61
CA LEU A 11 -1.97 -42.61 3.97
C LEU A 11 -2.83 -41.63 3.15
N GLU A 12 -3.83 -42.20 2.46
CA GLU A 12 -5.00 -41.56 1.85
C GLU A 12 -6.25 -42.23 2.48
N PRO A 13 -7.37 -41.53 2.71
CA PRO A 13 -8.63 -42.16 3.08
C PRO A 13 -9.74 -41.98 2.02
N GLU A 14 -10.22 -43.11 1.47
CA GLU A 14 -11.44 -43.17 0.64
C GLU A 14 -12.74 -43.24 1.48
N ARG A 15 -13.87 -43.01 0.80
CA ARG A 15 -15.24 -43.13 1.33
C ARG A 15 -15.71 -44.58 1.41
N VAL A 16 -16.50 -44.94 2.43
CA VAL A 16 -17.51 -46.03 2.33
C VAL A 16 -18.79 -45.63 3.09
N ALA A 17 -19.96 -45.98 2.54
CA ALA A 17 -21.28 -45.78 3.13
C ALA A 17 -21.91 -47.10 3.64
N ARG A 18 -22.79 -47.00 4.64
CA ARG A 18 -23.78 -47.99 5.17
C ARG A 18 -24.70 -47.22 6.14
N GLY A 19 -25.97 -47.53 6.40
CA GLY A 19 -26.88 -48.57 5.92
C GLY A 19 -28.06 -48.68 6.91
N LEU A 20 -29.32 -48.78 6.45
CA LEU A 20 -30.52 -48.74 7.31
C LEU A 20 -30.73 -50.02 8.17
N LYS A 21 -31.47 -49.88 9.29
CA LYS A 21 -32.40 -50.88 9.85
C LYS A 21 -33.61 -50.17 10.51
N ALA A 22 -34.73 -50.88 10.69
CA ALA A 22 -36.06 -50.28 10.87
C ALA A 22 -37.02 -51.02 11.83
N HIS A 23 -38.00 -50.26 12.37
CA HIS A 23 -39.30 -50.63 12.98
C HIS A 23 -39.32 -51.51 14.26
N PRO A 24 -40.36 -51.38 15.13
CA PRO A 24 -41.69 -51.95 14.88
C PRO A 24 -42.88 -50.97 15.00
N THR A 25 -44.11 -51.50 14.92
CA THR A 25 -45.39 -50.84 14.61
C THR A 25 -46.42 -50.87 15.74
N THR A 26 -47.38 -49.92 15.72
CA THR A 26 -48.74 -50.09 16.29
C THR A 26 -49.79 -49.43 15.37
N SER A 27 -51.07 -49.80 15.53
CA SER A 27 -52.12 -49.68 14.52
C SER A 27 -53.27 -48.74 14.88
N SER A 28 -54.00 -48.20 13.88
CA SER A 28 -55.45 -48.42 13.77
C SER A 28 -56.07 -47.97 12.43
N LYS A 29 -56.77 -48.90 11.78
CA LYS A 29 -58.08 -48.84 11.06
C LYS A 29 -58.38 -47.75 10.00
N HIS A 30 -58.99 -48.22 8.90
CA HIS A 30 -59.54 -47.46 7.77
C HIS A 30 -60.65 -46.46 8.12
N THR A 31 -60.84 -45.45 7.26
CA THR A 31 -62.05 -45.27 6.43
C THR A 31 -61.76 -44.22 5.34
N THR A 32 -62.13 -44.48 4.08
CA THR A 32 -62.13 -43.48 2.99
C THR A 32 -63.51 -42.84 2.85
N PRO A 33 -63.56 -41.51 2.62
CA PRO A 33 -64.57 -40.98 1.74
C PRO A 33 -64.01 -40.06 0.65
N SER A 34 -64.76 -40.03 -0.44
CA SER A 34 -64.61 -39.25 -1.67
C SER A 34 -64.43 -37.73 -1.49
N GLY A 35 -63.62 -37.15 -2.37
CA GLY A 35 -64.00 -35.95 -3.14
C GLY A 35 -63.85 -34.58 -2.49
N SER A 36 -62.74 -33.90 -2.77
CA SER A 36 -62.71 -32.46 -3.03
C SER A 36 -61.38 -32.07 -3.71
N THR A 37 -61.44 -31.11 -4.64
CA THR A 37 -60.27 -30.53 -5.30
C THR A 37 -59.42 -29.73 -4.29
N PRO A 38 -58.07 -29.86 -4.31
CA PRO A 38 -57.22 -29.01 -3.48
C PRO A 38 -57.29 -27.55 -3.96
N PRO A 39 -57.43 -26.56 -3.07
CA PRO A 39 -57.32 -25.15 -3.44
C PRO A 39 -55.87 -24.81 -3.80
N GLU A 40 -55.69 -23.84 -4.72
CA GLU A 40 -54.37 -23.34 -5.10
C GLU A 40 -53.58 -22.79 -3.89
N PRO A 41 -52.25 -22.95 -3.85
CA PRO A 41 -51.43 -22.37 -2.80
C PRO A 41 -51.43 -20.84 -2.90
N ALA A 42 -52.03 -20.18 -1.91
CA ALA A 42 -52.10 -18.72 -1.85
C ALA A 42 -50.72 -18.07 -2.00
N THR A 43 -50.56 -17.24 -3.03
CA THR A 43 -49.36 -16.44 -3.27
C THR A 43 -49.12 -15.53 -2.08
N SER A 44 -48.01 -15.74 -1.37
CA SER A 44 -47.61 -14.84 -0.29
C SER A 44 -47.37 -13.43 -0.84
N PRO A 45 -47.88 -12.36 -0.20
CA PRO A 45 -47.67 -11.01 -0.68
C PRO A 45 -46.18 -10.68 -0.62
N PHE A 46 -45.65 -10.21 -1.75
CA PHE A 46 -44.25 -9.86 -1.93
C PHE A 46 -43.82 -8.87 -0.83
N ARG A 47 -43.05 -9.36 0.16
CA ARG A 47 -42.64 -8.57 1.32
C ARG A 47 -41.76 -7.41 0.87
N GLU A 48 -42.38 -6.25 0.70
CA GLU A 48 -41.72 -5.01 0.34
C GLU A 48 -40.56 -4.75 1.32
N LYS A 49 -39.32 -4.76 0.79
CA LYS A 49 -38.13 -4.46 1.58
C LYS A 49 -38.14 -2.99 1.91
N LYS A 50 -38.78 -2.62 3.05
CA LYS A 50 -38.62 -1.29 3.64
C LYS A 50 -37.14 -0.90 3.63
N PRO A 51 -36.79 0.31 3.15
CA PRO A 51 -35.40 0.75 3.17
C PRO A 51 -34.88 0.72 4.61
N PRO A 52 -33.59 0.42 4.83
CA PRO A 52 -33.02 0.38 6.16
C PRO A 52 -33.23 1.74 6.85
N PRO A 53 -33.48 1.78 8.17
CA PRO A 53 -33.71 3.03 8.88
C PRO A 53 -32.52 3.98 8.67
N PRO A 54 -32.78 5.29 8.56
CA PRO A 54 -31.71 6.27 8.36
C PRO A 54 -30.68 6.13 9.50
N PRO A 55 -29.37 6.16 9.20
CA PRO A 55 -28.35 6.01 10.23
C PRO A 55 -28.53 7.11 11.28
N MET A 56 -28.50 6.75 12.56
CA MET A 56 -28.76 7.63 13.72
C MET A 56 -27.69 8.73 13.96
N GLY A 57 -26.90 9.07 12.94
CA GLY A 57 -25.82 10.05 12.98
C GLY A 57 -25.23 10.31 11.59
N ARG A 58 -24.41 11.36 11.47
CA ARG A 58 -23.86 11.79 10.18
C ARG A 58 -22.58 11.03 9.82
N VAL A 59 -22.37 10.83 8.51
CA VAL A 59 -21.16 10.19 7.98
C VAL A 59 -19.92 11.07 8.26
N ILE A 60 -19.00 10.58 9.10
CA ILE A 60 -17.87 11.36 9.58
C ILE A 60 -16.87 11.68 8.46
N ARG A 61 -16.10 12.76 8.62
CA ARG A 61 -15.05 13.18 7.66
C ARG A 61 -14.02 12.08 7.34
N ALA A 62 -13.82 11.11 8.23
CA ALA A 62 -12.92 9.98 7.96
C ALA A 62 -13.47 9.03 6.89
N GLN A 63 -14.76 8.66 6.99
CA GLN A 63 -15.46 7.81 6.02
C GLN A 63 -15.60 8.52 4.66
N ARG A 64 -16.03 9.78 4.66
CA ARG A 64 -16.25 10.59 3.43
C ARG A 64 -15.02 10.68 2.51
N LYS A 65 -13.81 10.46 3.02
CA LYS A 65 -12.55 10.46 2.23
C LYS A 65 -12.40 9.29 1.27
N GLY A 66 -13.11 8.18 1.49
CA GLY A 66 -13.08 7.00 0.62
C GLY A 66 -14.23 6.92 -0.39
N ALA A 67 -15.23 7.79 -0.28
CA ALA A 67 -16.42 7.76 -1.14
C ALA A 67 -16.09 8.18 -2.59
N ALA A 68 -16.75 7.53 -3.55
CA ALA A 68 -16.77 7.98 -4.95
C ALA A 68 -17.40 9.39 -5.06
N GLY A 69 -17.02 10.17 -6.07
CA GLY A 69 -17.49 11.55 -6.25
C GLY A 69 -17.06 12.55 -5.15
N SER A 70 -16.28 12.13 -4.16
CA SER A 70 -15.96 12.94 -2.99
C SER A 70 -15.04 14.13 -3.29
N VAL A 71 -15.30 15.26 -2.61
CA VAL A 71 -14.45 16.47 -2.51
C VAL A 71 -13.01 16.13 -2.07
N PHE A 72 -12.78 14.93 -1.52
CA PHE A 72 -11.47 14.42 -1.12
C PHE A 72 -10.63 13.79 -2.25
N LYS A 73 -11.10 13.84 -3.51
CA LYS A 73 -10.31 13.45 -4.70
C LYS A 73 -9.01 14.28 -4.81
N SER A 74 -7.99 13.70 -5.43
CA SER A 74 -6.73 14.39 -5.74
C SER A 74 -6.89 15.37 -6.91
N HIS A 75 -6.39 16.59 -6.78
CA HIS A 75 -6.23 17.50 -7.91
C HIS A 75 -5.09 16.98 -8.82
N THR A 76 -5.46 16.49 -10.00
CA THR A 76 -4.54 15.85 -10.96
C THR A 76 -4.24 16.70 -12.19
N HIS A 77 -5.00 17.78 -12.43
CA HIS A 77 -4.95 18.58 -13.66
C HIS A 77 -3.53 19.01 -14.10
N HIS A 78 -2.73 19.55 -13.17
CA HIS A 78 -1.37 20.02 -13.47
C HIS A 78 -0.27 18.96 -13.26
N ARG A 79 -0.63 17.70 -13.00
CA ARG A 79 0.36 16.64 -12.77
C ARG A 79 1.07 16.29 -14.08
N LYS A 80 2.40 16.23 -14.04
CA LYS A 80 3.21 15.93 -15.24
C LYS A 80 3.12 14.46 -15.68
N GLY A 81 2.79 13.57 -14.75
CA GLY A 81 2.53 12.15 -15.03
C GLY A 81 2.94 11.21 -13.88
N PRO A 82 2.76 9.89 -14.07
CA PRO A 82 3.20 8.89 -13.11
C PRO A 82 4.72 8.70 -13.20
N ALA A 83 5.47 9.21 -12.23
CA ALA A 83 6.90 8.90 -12.13
C ALA A 83 7.09 7.37 -11.92
N ARG A 84 7.84 6.70 -12.79
CA ARG A 84 8.05 5.24 -12.84
C ARG A 84 9.37 4.93 -13.57
N PHE A 85 10.03 3.82 -13.25
CA PHE A 85 11.05 3.26 -14.14
C PHE A 85 10.46 2.87 -15.50
N ARG A 86 11.30 2.55 -16.49
CA ARG A 86 10.87 1.94 -17.77
C ARG A 86 10.19 0.58 -17.54
N SER A 87 9.43 0.10 -18.52
CA SER A 87 9.00 -1.31 -18.61
C SER A 87 10.21 -2.27 -18.57
N LEU A 88 10.15 -3.33 -17.76
CA LEU A 88 11.25 -4.30 -17.66
C LEU A 88 11.33 -5.18 -18.93
N ASP A 89 12.14 -4.75 -19.90
CA ASP A 89 12.38 -5.44 -21.17
C ASP A 89 13.65 -6.33 -21.12
N VAL A 90 13.90 -7.06 -22.21
CA VAL A 90 15.06 -7.95 -22.35
C VAL A 90 16.38 -7.19 -22.18
N GLY A 91 16.46 -5.96 -22.71
CA GLY A 91 17.66 -5.14 -22.65
C GLY A 91 18.04 -4.70 -21.24
N GLU A 92 17.09 -4.49 -20.33
CA GLU A 92 17.41 -4.32 -18.90
C GLU A 92 17.79 -5.63 -18.20
N ARG A 93 17.18 -6.75 -18.58
CA ARG A 93 17.40 -8.04 -17.90
C ARG A 93 18.80 -8.61 -18.16
N SER A 94 19.29 -8.53 -19.40
CA SER A 94 20.58 -9.11 -19.81
C SER A 94 21.70 -8.08 -20.02
N GLY A 95 21.35 -6.82 -20.33
CA GLY A 95 22.31 -5.79 -20.72
C GLY A 95 22.11 -4.48 -19.96
N TYR A 96 22.20 -3.38 -20.69
CA TYR A 96 21.81 -2.04 -20.25
C TYR A 96 21.22 -1.27 -21.44
N LEU A 97 20.40 -0.25 -21.19
CA LEU A 97 20.14 0.81 -22.16
C LEU A 97 20.57 2.16 -21.59
N ARG A 98 21.06 3.03 -22.49
CA ARG A 98 21.33 4.43 -22.21
C ARG A 98 20.10 5.28 -22.53
N GLY A 99 19.63 6.03 -21.55
CA GLY A 99 18.74 7.17 -21.71
C GLY A 99 19.48 8.48 -21.47
N VAL A 100 18.93 9.60 -21.95
CA VAL A 100 19.47 10.95 -21.68
C VAL A 100 18.44 11.74 -20.88
N VAL A 101 18.88 12.39 -19.80
CA VAL A 101 18.06 13.33 -19.03
C VAL A 101 17.86 14.59 -19.88
N THR A 102 16.67 14.76 -20.44
CA THR A 102 16.35 15.93 -21.26
C THR A 102 16.06 17.17 -20.45
N ASP A 103 15.46 17.02 -19.27
CA ASP A 103 14.90 18.12 -18.47
C ASP A 103 14.59 17.62 -17.04
N ILE A 104 14.68 18.50 -16.03
CA ILE A 104 14.40 18.20 -14.62
C ILE A 104 13.29 19.15 -14.15
N VAL A 105 12.08 18.61 -13.98
CA VAL A 105 10.84 19.39 -13.83
C VAL A 105 10.18 19.22 -12.47
N HIS A 106 9.53 20.28 -11.99
CA HIS A 106 8.63 20.18 -10.84
C HIS A 106 7.28 19.56 -11.22
N ASP A 107 6.86 18.50 -10.52
CA ASP A 107 5.49 17.97 -10.57
C ASP A 107 4.64 18.59 -9.43
N PRO A 108 3.65 19.45 -9.73
CA PRO A 108 2.88 20.18 -8.74
C PRO A 108 2.32 19.29 -7.63
N GLY A 109 2.86 19.44 -6.42
CA GLY A 109 2.44 18.68 -5.24
C GLY A 109 3.20 17.37 -5.00
N ARG A 110 4.32 17.10 -5.70
CA ARG A 110 5.46 16.36 -5.14
C ARG A 110 6.37 17.31 -4.36
N GLY A 111 7.26 16.73 -3.56
CA GLY A 111 8.44 17.43 -3.04
C GLY A 111 9.66 17.22 -3.94
N ALA A 112 9.81 15.98 -4.42
CA ALA A 112 10.91 15.58 -5.30
C ALA A 112 10.67 16.06 -6.74
N PRO A 113 11.71 16.56 -7.44
CA PRO A 113 11.65 16.81 -8.87
C PRO A 113 11.60 15.51 -9.69
N LEU A 114 11.15 15.62 -10.93
CA LEU A 114 11.10 14.52 -11.90
C LEU A 114 12.14 14.73 -13.00
N ALA A 115 12.84 13.67 -13.39
CA ALA A 115 13.71 13.68 -14.55
C ALA A 115 12.93 13.17 -15.78
N ARG A 116 12.92 13.94 -16.87
CA ARG A 116 12.41 13.51 -18.17
C ARG A 116 13.52 12.77 -18.91
N VAL A 117 13.50 11.45 -18.89
CA VAL A 117 14.55 10.62 -19.50
C VAL A 117 14.06 10.12 -20.86
N THR A 118 14.84 10.37 -21.89
CA THR A 118 14.54 9.90 -23.25
C THR A 118 15.43 8.72 -23.60
N PHE A 119 14.81 7.58 -23.87
CA PHE A 119 15.45 6.34 -24.34
C PHE A 119 15.19 6.14 -25.83
N ARG A 120 16.07 5.39 -26.52
CA ARG A 120 15.74 4.81 -27.83
C ARG A 120 14.89 3.56 -27.60
N HIS A 121 13.80 3.39 -28.35
CA HIS A 121 12.94 2.22 -28.22
C HIS A 121 13.62 0.98 -28.82
N PRO A 122 13.65 -0.18 -28.13
CA PRO A 122 14.48 -1.33 -28.53
C PRO A 122 14.07 -1.97 -29.87
N TYR A 123 12.78 -1.94 -30.23
CA TYR A 123 12.23 -2.67 -31.39
C TYR A 123 11.69 -1.80 -32.54
N ARG A 124 11.77 -0.46 -32.42
CA ARG A 124 11.13 0.47 -33.39
C ARG A 124 11.90 1.76 -33.44
N TYR A 125 11.97 2.40 -34.61
CA TYR A 125 12.59 3.71 -34.80
C TYR A 125 11.74 4.83 -34.17
N ARG A 126 11.74 4.90 -32.84
CA ARG A 126 11.06 5.95 -32.05
C ARG A 126 11.79 6.20 -30.73
N GLN A 127 11.59 7.39 -30.17
CA GLN A 127 12.04 7.72 -28.82
C GLN A 127 10.96 7.37 -27.79
N GLN A 128 11.38 6.81 -26.66
CA GLN A 128 10.53 6.52 -25.50
C GLN A 128 10.85 7.51 -24.39
N LYS A 129 9.91 8.41 -24.09
CA LYS A 129 10.03 9.44 -23.05
C LYS A 129 9.43 8.91 -21.75
N GLU A 130 10.24 8.73 -20.72
CA GLU A 130 9.83 8.26 -19.40
C GLU A 130 10.00 9.37 -18.35
N LEU A 131 9.20 9.30 -17.29
CA LEU A 131 9.29 10.22 -16.14
C LEU A 131 9.87 9.46 -14.95
N PHE A 132 11.14 9.72 -14.65
CA PHE A 132 11.80 9.14 -13.48
C PHE A 132 11.68 10.10 -12.28
N LEU A 133 11.87 9.60 -11.06
CA LEU A 133 12.24 10.47 -9.95
C LEU A 133 13.70 10.88 -10.15
N ALA A 134 14.04 12.14 -9.89
CA ALA A 134 15.43 12.57 -9.92
C ALA A 134 16.15 12.14 -8.62
N ALA A 135 17.29 11.49 -8.77
CA ALA A 135 18.28 11.38 -7.70
C ALA A 135 19.02 12.72 -7.52
N GLU A 136 19.53 12.95 -6.32
CA GLU A 136 20.37 14.11 -6.03
C GLU A 136 21.66 14.06 -6.85
N GLY A 137 22.12 15.22 -7.37
CA GLY A 137 23.24 15.29 -8.30
C GLY A 137 22.93 14.95 -9.77
N MET A 138 21.70 14.55 -10.12
CA MET A 138 21.31 14.40 -11.52
C MET A 138 21.23 15.75 -12.24
N TYR A 139 21.67 15.79 -13.51
CA TYR A 139 21.73 17.01 -14.33
C TYR A 139 21.18 16.78 -15.76
N THR A 140 20.80 17.86 -16.43
CA THR A 140 20.33 17.84 -17.83
C THR A 140 21.48 17.53 -18.79
N GLY A 141 21.27 16.61 -19.73
CA GLY A 141 22.30 16.05 -20.60
C GLY A 141 22.96 14.77 -20.05
N GLN A 142 22.78 14.45 -18.76
CA GLN A 142 23.34 13.25 -18.16
C GLN A 142 22.85 11.98 -18.88
N SER A 143 23.79 11.06 -19.16
CA SER A 143 23.47 9.70 -19.60
C SER A 143 23.13 8.81 -18.40
N VAL A 144 21.91 8.29 -18.38
CA VAL A 144 21.41 7.35 -17.37
C VAL A 144 21.40 5.95 -17.95
N TYR A 145 22.04 5.00 -17.27
CA TYR A 145 22.11 3.61 -17.68
C TYR A 145 21.15 2.76 -16.83
N CYS A 146 20.34 1.93 -17.50
CA CYS A 146 19.35 1.08 -16.85
C CYS A 146 19.52 -0.38 -17.32
N GLY A 147 19.81 -1.29 -16.39
CA GLY A 147 19.90 -2.73 -16.63
C GLY A 147 20.94 -3.45 -15.76
N ARG A 148 21.00 -4.77 -15.88
CA ARG A 148 21.92 -5.65 -15.10
C ARG A 148 23.40 -5.38 -15.34
N ARG A 149 23.79 -4.89 -16.52
CA ARG A 149 25.18 -4.57 -16.89
C ARG A 149 25.48 -3.06 -16.87
N ALA A 150 24.64 -2.25 -16.22
CA ALA A 150 24.93 -0.83 -16.03
C ALA A 150 26.01 -0.63 -14.95
N ASN A 151 26.80 0.43 -15.06
CA ASN A 151 27.81 0.76 -14.04
C ASN A 151 27.17 1.37 -12.78
N LEU A 152 27.78 1.14 -11.62
CA LEU A 152 27.37 1.77 -10.36
C LEU A 152 27.68 3.28 -10.39
N SER A 153 26.67 4.10 -10.68
CA SER A 153 26.78 5.56 -10.69
C SER A 153 25.43 6.22 -10.37
N ILE A 154 25.45 7.43 -9.84
CA ILE A 154 24.25 8.13 -9.33
C ILE A 154 23.23 8.35 -10.46
N GLY A 155 21.98 7.98 -10.22
CA GLY A 155 20.89 8.03 -11.19
C GLY A 155 20.77 6.80 -12.10
N ASN A 156 21.78 5.92 -12.17
CA ASN A 156 21.66 4.64 -12.87
C ASN A 156 20.69 3.69 -12.15
N VAL A 157 20.09 2.77 -12.90
CA VAL A 157 19.09 1.82 -12.40
C VAL A 157 19.59 0.38 -12.59
N LEU A 158 19.79 -0.33 -11.49
CA LEU A 158 20.36 -1.67 -11.44
C LEU A 158 19.44 -2.62 -10.64
N PRO A 159 19.52 -3.95 -10.86
CA PRO A 159 18.97 -4.94 -9.93
C PRO A 159 19.66 -4.88 -8.56
N LEU A 160 18.90 -5.02 -7.47
CA LEU A 160 19.40 -4.98 -6.11
C LEU A 160 20.58 -5.93 -5.87
N GLY A 161 20.53 -7.16 -6.39
CA GLY A 161 21.60 -8.16 -6.23
C GLY A 161 22.91 -7.88 -7.00
N THR A 162 22.97 -6.80 -7.78
CA THR A 162 24.22 -6.33 -8.43
C THR A 162 24.85 -5.13 -7.73
N LEU A 163 24.16 -4.56 -6.74
CA LEU A 163 24.65 -3.43 -5.96
C LEU A 163 25.42 -3.96 -4.74
N PRO A 164 26.61 -3.41 -4.41
CA PRO A 164 27.30 -3.81 -3.20
C PRO A 164 26.51 -3.43 -1.92
N GLU A 165 26.81 -4.15 -0.84
CA GLU A 165 26.24 -3.88 0.48
C GLU A 165 26.62 -2.48 0.98
N GLY A 166 25.75 -1.86 1.77
CA GLY A 166 25.88 -0.47 2.19
C GLY A 166 25.45 0.57 1.15
N THR A 167 25.18 0.19 -0.11
CA THR A 167 24.76 1.16 -1.14
C THR A 167 23.48 1.91 -0.80
N VAL A 168 23.52 3.22 -1.03
CA VAL A 168 22.38 4.13 -0.92
C VAL A 168 21.58 4.08 -2.21
N VAL A 169 20.29 3.75 -2.09
CA VAL A 169 19.39 3.54 -3.22
C VAL A 169 18.04 4.24 -3.02
N CYS A 170 17.36 4.52 -4.12
CA CYS A 170 16.03 5.12 -4.13
C CYS A 170 15.11 4.52 -5.21
N ASN A 171 13.82 4.86 -5.14
CA ASN A 171 12.77 4.37 -6.03
C ASN A 171 12.69 2.83 -6.16
N VAL A 172 13.07 2.10 -5.11
CA VAL A 172 13.24 0.63 -5.13
C VAL A 172 11.92 -0.08 -5.44
N GLU A 173 11.97 -1.12 -6.27
CA GLU A 173 10.83 -1.99 -6.56
C GLU A 173 10.47 -2.88 -5.36
N SER A 174 9.18 -3.00 -5.03
CA SER A 174 8.70 -3.95 -4.03
C SER A 174 8.44 -5.34 -4.61
N ARG A 175 8.24 -5.43 -5.93
CA ARG A 175 8.17 -6.66 -6.74
C ARG A 175 8.83 -6.38 -8.08
N VAL A 176 9.52 -7.36 -8.65
CA VAL A 176 10.24 -7.23 -9.93
C VAL A 176 9.30 -6.67 -11.00
N GLY A 177 9.67 -5.54 -11.60
CA GLY A 177 8.89 -4.90 -12.66
C GLY A 177 7.72 -4.01 -12.21
N ASP A 178 7.53 -3.75 -10.91
CA ASP A 178 6.50 -2.80 -10.42
C ASP A 178 6.77 -1.32 -10.78
N ARG A 179 7.94 -1.05 -11.37
CA ARG A 179 8.42 0.26 -11.85
C ARG A 179 8.69 1.29 -10.74
N GLY A 180 8.89 0.82 -9.51
CA GLY A 180 9.40 1.58 -8.37
C GLY A 180 8.31 1.95 -7.37
N ALA A 181 8.45 1.46 -6.13
CA ALA A 181 7.41 1.55 -5.09
C ALA A 181 7.89 2.17 -3.76
N LEU A 182 9.16 1.99 -3.40
CA LEU A 182 9.73 2.29 -2.09
C LEU A 182 10.79 3.40 -2.17
N ALA A 183 11.04 4.12 -1.05
CA ALA A 183 11.97 5.26 -0.97
C ALA A 183 11.76 6.30 -2.10
N ARG A 184 10.61 7.00 -2.05
CA ARG A 184 10.10 7.85 -3.15
C ARG A 184 9.78 9.29 -2.77
N CYS A 185 9.85 9.65 -1.49
CA CYS A 185 9.68 11.04 -1.05
C CYS A 185 10.97 11.84 -1.28
N SER A 186 10.87 13.16 -1.28
CA SER A 186 12.02 14.07 -1.35
C SER A 186 12.95 13.88 -0.16
N GLY A 187 14.22 13.55 -0.41
CA GLY A 187 15.20 13.19 0.63
C GLY A 187 15.10 11.75 1.15
N ASP A 188 14.15 10.93 0.67
CA ASP A 188 14.15 9.50 1.04
C ASP A 188 15.30 8.76 0.37
N TYR A 189 15.85 7.80 1.11
CA TYR A 189 16.72 6.75 0.58
C TYR A 189 16.48 5.45 1.36
N ALA A 190 16.92 4.36 0.77
CA ALA A 190 17.03 3.06 1.40
C ALA A 190 18.49 2.60 1.33
N ILE A 191 18.88 1.66 2.21
CA ILE A 191 20.24 1.12 2.24
C ILE A 191 20.17 -0.38 1.96
N VAL A 192 20.97 -0.88 1.03
CA VAL A 192 21.19 -2.32 0.85
C VAL A 192 21.97 -2.84 2.07
N ILE A 193 21.37 -3.75 2.83
CA ILE A 193 22.01 -4.32 4.04
C ILE A 193 22.84 -5.54 3.67
N SER A 194 22.20 -6.54 3.04
CA SER A 194 22.86 -7.79 2.72
C SER A 194 22.16 -8.56 1.61
N HIS A 195 22.89 -9.44 0.93
CA HIS A 195 22.33 -10.36 -0.05
C HIS A 195 22.28 -11.79 0.52
N ASN A 196 21.24 -12.54 0.15
CA ASN A 196 21.15 -13.98 0.36
C ASN A 196 21.05 -14.64 -1.03
N THR A 197 22.12 -15.34 -1.40
CA THR A 197 22.28 -16.04 -2.68
C THR A 197 21.38 -17.27 -2.79
N ASP A 198 21.13 -17.96 -1.68
CA ASP A 198 20.39 -19.23 -1.67
C ASP A 198 18.90 -19.05 -2.06
N ASN A 199 18.32 -17.90 -1.69
CA ASN A 199 16.91 -17.57 -1.90
C ASN A 199 16.69 -16.43 -2.92
N ASP A 200 17.74 -15.95 -3.61
CA ASP A 200 17.67 -14.80 -4.52
C ASP A 200 17.00 -13.55 -3.87
N THR A 201 17.32 -13.28 -2.60
CA THR A 201 16.75 -12.14 -1.87
C THR A 201 17.80 -11.14 -1.39
N THR A 202 17.43 -9.87 -1.38
CA THR A 202 18.23 -8.77 -0.85
C THR A 202 17.47 -8.12 0.32
N ARG A 203 18.18 -7.90 1.43
CA ARG A 203 17.67 -7.22 2.61
C ARG A 203 17.93 -5.72 2.51
N VAL A 204 16.88 -4.91 2.61
CA VAL A 204 16.95 -3.45 2.44
C VAL A 204 16.41 -2.74 3.68
N LYS A 205 17.12 -1.71 4.17
CA LYS A 205 16.67 -0.77 5.21
C LYS A 205 15.83 0.32 4.54
N LEU A 206 14.55 0.40 4.90
CA LEU A 206 13.64 1.43 4.39
C LEU A 206 13.82 2.77 5.14
N PRO A 207 13.35 3.91 4.60
CA PRO A 207 13.37 5.22 5.28
C PRO A 207 12.73 5.22 6.68
N SER A 208 11.81 4.28 6.95
CA SER A 208 11.18 4.09 8.27
C SER A 208 12.07 3.37 9.29
N GLY A 209 13.28 2.96 8.92
CA GLY A 209 14.17 2.10 9.71
C GLY A 209 13.84 0.60 9.64
N ALA A 210 12.70 0.22 9.05
CA ALA A 210 12.31 -1.18 8.92
C ALA A 210 13.20 -1.93 7.91
N LYS A 211 13.74 -3.08 8.32
CA LYS A 211 14.44 -4.03 7.43
C LYS A 211 13.39 -4.85 6.66
N LYS A 212 13.43 -4.86 5.32
CA LYS A 212 12.51 -5.61 4.44
C LYS A 212 13.31 -6.53 3.50
N LEU A 213 12.83 -7.75 3.29
CA LEU A 213 13.34 -8.65 2.26
C LEU A 213 12.63 -8.36 0.92
N LEU A 214 13.40 -8.32 -0.16
CA LEU A 214 12.96 -8.10 -1.54
C LEU A 214 13.67 -9.12 -2.44
N GLN A 215 13.16 -9.39 -3.63
CA GLN A 215 13.87 -10.21 -4.62
C GLN A 215 15.11 -9.46 -5.13
N SER A 216 16.23 -10.14 -5.28
CA SER A 216 17.50 -9.55 -5.78
C SER A 216 17.38 -9.00 -7.21
N ASN A 217 16.41 -9.50 -7.98
CA ASN A 217 16.07 -8.98 -9.32
C ASN A 217 15.22 -7.70 -9.31
N CYS A 218 14.75 -7.21 -8.15
CA CYS A 218 14.04 -5.93 -8.06
C CYS A 218 14.97 -4.79 -8.44
N ARG A 219 14.49 -3.83 -9.23
CA ARG A 219 15.30 -2.66 -9.63
C ARG A 219 15.36 -1.59 -8.55
N ALA A 220 16.48 -0.86 -8.51
CA ALA A 220 16.69 0.30 -7.66
C ALA A 220 17.52 1.35 -8.43
N MET A 221 17.29 2.63 -8.12
CA MET A 221 18.13 3.73 -8.61
C MET A 221 19.22 4.01 -7.59
N VAL A 222 20.46 4.23 -8.02
CA VAL A 222 21.58 4.56 -7.14
C VAL A 222 21.49 6.03 -6.70
N GLY A 223 21.64 6.28 -5.40
CA GLY A 223 21.58 7.60 -4.78
C GLY A 223 20.30 7.87 -3.97
N GLN A 224 20.19 9.08 -3.43
CA GLN A 224 19.05 9.59 -2.66
C GLN A 224 18.09 10.38 -3.54
N ILE A 225 16.79 10.44 -3.22
CA ILE A 225 15.84 11.27 -3.97
C ILE A 225 16.10 12.77 -3.73
N ALA A 226 16.25 13.53 -4.81
CA ALA A 226 16.50 14.96 -4.76
C ALA A 226 15.41 15.78 -4.02
N GLY A 227 15.81 16.96 -3.52
CA GLY A 227 14.93 17.89 -2.81
C GLY A 227 14.79 17.61 -1.32
N GLY A 228 15.83 17.03 -0.70
CA GLY A 228 15.96 16.91 0.76
C GLY A 228 15.85 18.24 1.52
N GLY A 229 15.88 18.20 2.85
CA GLY A 229 15.80 19.40 3.72
C GLY A 229 14.45 20.14 3.73
N ARG A 230 13.57 19.95 2.72
CA ARG A 230 12.29 20.66 2.53
C ARG A 230 11.27 20.52 3.68
N THR A 231 11.55 19.68 4.67
CA THR A 231 10.75 19.48 5.90
C THR A 231 11.29 20.21 7.13
N GLU A 232 12.56 20.63 7.12
CA GLU A 232 13.21 21.32 8.24
C GLU A 232 12.72 22.76 8.36
N LYS A 233 12.54 23.44 7.22
CA LYS A 233 11.99 24.81 7.19
C LYS A 233 10.53 24.85 7.70
N PRO A 234 10.23 25.61 8.77
CA PRO A 234 8.86 25.76 9.26
C PRO A 234 7.99 26.52 8.25
N LEU A 235 6.68 26.21 8.21
CA LEU A 235 5.76 26.84 7.25
C LEU A 235 5.40 28.29 7.59
N LEU A 236 5.45 28.65 8.88
CA LEU A 236 5.08 29.95 9.48
C LEU A 236 3.63 30.40 9.22
N LYS A 237 3.24 30.64 7.96
CA LYS A 237 1.94 31.21 7.56
C LYS A 237 0.92 30.12 7.20
N ALA A 238 -0.35 30.34 7.56
CA ALA A 238 -1.46 29.48 7.14
C ALA A 238 -1.65 29.44 5.60
N GLY A 239 -1.44 30.57 4.91
CA GLY A 239 -1.48 30.64 3.44
C GLY A 239 -0.47 29.70 2.75
N ASN A 240 0.72 29.53 3.33
CA ASN A 240 1.73 28.59 2.82
C ASN A 240 1.22 27.14 2.92
N ALA A 241 0.49 26.80 3.98
CA ALA A 241 -0.17 25.50 4.11
C ALA A 241 -1.32 25.34 3.11
N TYR A 242 -2.15 26.37 2.91
CA TYR A 242 -3.21 26.38 1.91
C TYR A 242 -2.69 26.04 0.50
N HIS A 243 -1.70 26.78 -0.02
CA HIS A 243 -1.14 26.51 -1.35
C HIS A 243 -0.48 25.11 -1.45
N LYS A 244 0.20 24.66 -0.39
CA LYS A 244 0.80 23.31 -0.30
C LYS A 244 -0.24 22.18 -0.38
N TYR A 245 -1.46 22.38 0.13
CA TYR A 245 -2.53 21.38 0.08
C TYR A 245 -3.45 21.54 -1.15
N ARG A 246 -3.57 22.75 -1.71
CA ARG A 246 -4.30 23.04 -2.96
C ARG A 246 -3.85 22.13 -4.11
N VAL A 247 -2.55 21.92 -4.28
CA VAL A 247 -1.97 21.04 -5.32
C VAL A 247 -1.97 19.52 -4.98
N LYS A 248 -2.68 19.12 -3.92
CA LYS A 248 -2.79 17.72 -3.49
C LYS A 248 -4.26 17.29 -3.49
N ARG A 249 -4.77 16.69 -2.41
CA ARG A 249 -6.20 16.55 -2.16
C ARG A 249 -6.62 17.55 -1.08
N ASN A 250 -7.87 17.97 -1.09
CA ASN A 250 -8.43 18.79 -0.02
C ASN A 250 -8.27 18.05 1.34
N CYS A 251 -7.35 18.49 2.20
CA CYS A 251 -7.19 17.90 3.54
C CYS A 251 -6.68 18.91 4.58
N TRP A 252 -6.92 20.19 4.29
CA TRP A 252 -6.62 21.36 5.09
C TRP A 252 -7.68 22.44 4.76
N PRO A 253 -8.21 23.19 5.74
CA PRO A 253 -7.91 23.15 7.16
C PRO A 253 -8.43 21.86 7.84
N ARG A 254 -8.05 21.65 9.11
CA ARG A 254 -8.42 20.46 9.89
C ARG A 254 -9.13 20.83 11.18
N VAL A 255 -10.46 20.95 11.12
CA VAL A 255 -11.31 21.03 12.32
C VAL A 255 -11.06 19.83 13.25
N ARG A 256 -10.92 20.11 14.55
CA ARG A 256 -10.75 19.12 15.64
C ARG A 256 -12.08 18.41 15.89
N GLY A 257 -12.05 17.11 16.20
CA GLY A 257 -13.29 16.34 16.45
C GLY A 257 -14.11 16.82 17.64
N VAL A 258 -13.46 17.43 18.64
CA VAL A 258 -14.09 18.00 19.85
C VAL A 258 -14.74 19.38 19.62
N ALA A 259 -14.49 20.00 18.47
CA ALA A 259 -15.12 21.25 18.05
C ALA A 259 -16.30 20.99 17.09
N MET A 260 -16.85 19.78 17.11
CA MET A 260 -17.98 19.34 16.29
C MET A 260 -19.12 18.89 17.22
N ASN A 261 -20.33 18.81 16.71
CA ASN A 261 -21.48 18.25 17.43
C ASN A 261 -21.37 16.71 17.51
N PRO A 262 -22.08 16.04 18.45
CA PRO A 262 -22.08 14.57 18.56
C PRO A 262 -22.45 13.87 17.26
N VAL A 263 -23.38 14.48 16.51
CA VAL A 263 -23.87 13.99 15.22
C VAL A 263 -22.79 13.96 14.12
N ASP A 264 -21.76 14.81 14.19
CA ASP A 264 -20.71 14.95 13.17
C ASP A 264 -19.41 14.19 13.51
N HIS A 265 -19.17 13.88 14.79
CA HIS A 265 -17.96 13.18 15.25
C HIS A 265 -18.12 12.54 16.64
N PRO A 266 -17.62 11.31 16.90
CA PRO A 266 -17.74 10.62 18.20
C PRO A 266 -17.18 11.38 19.41
N HIS A 267 -16.15 12.22 19.21
CA HIS A 267 -15.57 13.06 20.27
C HIS A 267 -16.27 14.43 20.42
N GLY A 268 -17.41 14.65 19.75
CA GLY A 268 -18.06 15.96 19.64
C GLY A 268 -19.17 16.18 20.68
N GLY A 269 -19.47 17.46 20.95
CA GLY A 269 -20.52 17.90 21.86
C GLY A 269 -20.13 17.98 23.34
N GLY A 270 -21.16 18.01 24.19
CA GLY A 270 -21.06 18.38 25.60
C GLY A 270 -20.89 19.88 25.81
N ASN A 271 -21.17 20.35 27.03
CA ASN A 271 -21.02 21.77 27.40
C ASN A 271 -19.55 22.19 27.52
N HIS A 272 -18.64 21.23 27.76
CA HIS A 272 -17.20 21.42 27.83
C HIS A 272 -16.49 20.65 26.71
N GLN A 273 -15.48 21.24 26.06
CA GLN A 273 -14.71 20.59 24.99
C GLN A 273 -13.77 19.50 25.54
N HIS A 274 -14.29 18.27 25.67
CA HIS A 274 -13.55 17.08 26.09
C HIS A 274 -14.00 15.85 25.28
N ILE A 275 -13.24 14.74 25.34
CA ILE A 275 -13.56 13.53 24.55
C ILE A 275 -14.65 12.68 25.23
N GLY A 276 -14.83 12.79 26.55
CA GLY A 276 -15.79 12.00 27.35
C GLY A 276 -15.43 10.51 27.50
N HIS A 277 -14.72 9.92 26.55
CA HIS A 277 -14.32 8.50 26.54
C HIS A 277 -12.82 8.31 26.23
N ALA A 278 -12.33 7.08 26.40
CA ALA A 278 -10.96 6.71 26.02
C ALA A 278 -10.72 6.96 24.52
N SER A 279 -9.66 7.72 24.19
CA SER A 279 -9.34 8.07 22.79
C SER A 279 -8.58 6.97 22.03
N THR A 280 -8.22 5.87 22.69
CA THR A 280 -7.60 4.67 22.10
C THR A 280 -8.68 3.71 21.61
N VAL A 281 -8.71 3.43 20.30
CA VAL A 281 -9.78 2.63 19.69
C VAL A 281 -9.24 1.33 19.09
N ARG A 282 -9.99 0.24 19.26
CA ARG A 282 -9.66 -1.11 18.76
C ARG A 282 -9.56 -1.18 17.23
N ARG A 283 -8.75 -2.12 16.72
CA ARG A 283 -8.40 -2.22 15.28
C ARG A 283 -9.60 -2.56 14.40
N ASP A 284 -10.48 -3.39 14.93
CA ASP A 284 -11.71 -3.96 14.40
C ASP A 284 -12.92 -3.01 14.51
N ALA A 285 -12.80 -1.87 15.18
CA ALA A 285 -13.90 -0.91 15.34
C ALA A 285 -14.57 -0.55 13.99
N PRO A 286 -15.90 -0.33 13.95
CA PRO A 286 -16.56 0.06 12.71
C PRO A 286 -16.08 1.42 12.19
N PRO A 287 -16.22 1.72 10.88
CA PRO A 287 -15.62 2.91 10.26
C PRO A 287 -16.07 4.27 10.84
N GLY A 288 -17.24 4.32 11.51
CA GLY A 288 -17.74 5.53 12.17
C GLY A 288 -17.13 5.79 13.55
N SER A 289 -16.74 4.75 14.30
CA SER A 289 -16.14 4.88 15.64
C SER A 289 -14.61 4.78 15.65
N LYS A 290 -13.98 4.49 14.51
CA LYS A 290 -12.51 4.40 14.34
C LYS A 290 -11.84 5.79 14.31
N THR A 291 -12.03 6.55 15.37
CA THR A 291 -11.46 7.89 15.60
C THR A 291 -10.40 7.87 16.70
N GLY A 292 -9.62 8.95 16.84
CA GLY A 292 -8.55 9.02 17.84
C GLY A 292 -7.32 8.17 17.51
N GLN A 293 -6.79 7.48 18.52
CA GLN A 293 -5.54 6.71 18.47
C GLN A 293 -5.83 5.23 18.16
N VAL A 294 -5.96 4.93 16.87
CA VAL A 294 -6.35 3.59 16.39
C VAL A 294 -5.25 2.55 16.67
N ALA A 295 -5.59 1.49 17.40
CA ALA A 295 -4.74 0.37 17.76
C ALA A 295 -3.37 0.77 18.36
N ALA A 296 -3.36 1.85 19.16
CA ALA A 296 -2.15 2.36 19.78
C ALA A 296 -1.63 1.41 20.87
N ARG A 297 -0.45 0.81 20.64
CA ARG A 297 0.25 -0.04 21.62
C ARG A 297 0.84 0.75 22.81
N ARG A 298 1.00 2.07 22.66
CA ARG A 298 1.54 2.99 23.66
C ARG A 298 1.05 4.41 23.33
N THR A 299 0.75 5.18 24.37
CA THR A 299 0.35 6.60 24.28
C THR A 299 1.43 7.50 24.92
N GLY A 300 1.23 8.83 24.89
CA GLY A 300 2.15 9.81 25.48
C GLY A 300 3.40 10.14 24.66
N ARG A 301 4.20 11.10 25.13
CA ARG A 301 5.45 11.53 24.48
C ARG A 301 6.51 10.44 24.65
N ARG A 302 7.10 9.97 23.53
CA ARG A 302 8.25 9.06 23.58
C ARG A 302 9.46 9.79 24.20
N ARG A 303 9.98 9.26 25.30
CA ARG A 303 11.25 9.64 25.94
C ARG A 303 12.18 8.41 25.93
N GLY A 304 13.50 8.62 25.93
CA GLY A 304 14.54 7.55 26.01
C GLY A 304 14.77 6.66 24.77
N GLN A 305 13.82 6.56 23.83
CA GLN A 305 13.93 5.59 22.73
C GLN A 305 14.93 5.94 21.61
N ALA A 306 15.38 7.18 21.47
CA ALA A 306 16.39 7.52 20.44
C ALA A 306 17.73 6.81 20.73
N ALA A 307 18.18 6.83 21.99
CA ALA A 307 19.37 6.12 22.43
C ALA A 307 19.23 4.59 22.29
N VAL A 308 18.09 4.02 22.71
CA VAL A 308 17.84 2.56 22.66
C VAL A 308 17.64 2.04 21.23
N ALA A 309 17.12 2.87 20.31
CA ALA A 309 17.00 2.51 18.89
C ALA A 309 18.33 2.64 18.14
N ALA A 310 19.18 3.60 18.53
CA ALA A 310 20.54 3.72 18.01
C ALA A 310 21.39 2.50 18.43
N SER A 311 21.40 2.16 19.72
CA SER A 311 22.18 1.02 20.23
C SER A 311 21.74 -0.32 19.61
N LYS A 312 20.42 -0.58 19.50
CA LYS A 312 19.88 -1.75 18.77
C LYS A 312 20.06 -1.73 17.24
N SER A 313 20.76 -0.74 16.70
CA SER A 313 21.11 -0.69 15.28
C SER A 313 22.63 -0.72 15.00
N MET A 314 23.44 -0.73 16.08
CA MET A 314 24.89 -0.99 16.06
C MET A 314 25.23 -2.47 16.32
N PHE A 315 24.23 -3.29 16.65
CA PHE A 315 24.27 -4.76 16.70
C PHE A 315 23.34 -5.33 15.61
#